data_AF-A0A0D6MH78-F1
#
_entry.id   AF-A0A0D6MH78-F1
#
_cell.length_a   1.000
_cell.length_b   1.000
_cell.length_c   1.000
_cell.angle_alpha   90.00
_cell.angle_beta   90.00
_cell.angle_gamma   90.00
#
_symmetry.space_group_name_H-M   'P 1'
#
loop_
_entity.id
_entity.type
_entity.pdbx_description
1 polymer ?
#
loop_
_entity_poly.entity_id
_entity_poly.type
_entity_poly.pdbx_seq_one_letter_code
_entity_poly.pdbx_strand_id
1 'polypeptide(L)'
;MDRVAKAAGMSKKTLYQWFDSKQSLYENLISDRLLTIKTPMDDAPGSIAEQLSRSLKALSREFMQTERLCLLRTVIAETRAPEIRQIVGQLFEMKCASFPLRTWLVEQRALNRIICEDIDEKTDLLFGMTLGLMTLGELTGGCANRTELEQDQLIDHAISVFLYGIDQQVSARNQIDTHALAHEDERNLTFAHRSHVTDIQETV
;
A
#
# COMPACT_ATOMS: atom_id res chain seq x y z
N MET A 1 -30.24 -15.39 8.49
CA MET A 1 -31.11 -14.88 7.40
C MET A 1 -32.41 -14.29 7.92
N ASP A 2 -33.17 -14.94 8.81
CA ASP A 2 -34.49 -14.42 9.25
C ASP A 2 -34.43 -13.03 9.90
N ARG A 3 -33.48 -12.79 10.80
CA ARG A 3 -33.28 -11.46 11.41
C ARG A 3 -32.90 -10.39 10.39
N VAL A 4 -32.11 -10.76 9.38
CA VAL A 4 -31.67 -9.84 8.31
C VAL A 4 -32.86 -9.50 7.41
N ALA A 5 -33.63 -10.50 6.99
CA ALA A 5 -34.85 -10.31 6.19
C ALA A 5 -35.86 -9.39 6.91
N LYS A 6 -36.10 -9.64 8.21
CA LYS A 6 -36.96 -8.78 9.04
C LYS A 6 -36.44 -7.34 9.12
N ALA A 7 -35.14 -7.15 9.34
CA ALA A 7 -34.54 -5.82 9.42
C ALA A 7 -34.58 -5.07 8.07
N ALA A 8 -34.45 -5.80 6.95
CA ALA A 8 -34.51 -5.26 5.60
C ALA A 8 -35.95 -5.05 5.08
N GLY A 9 -36.98 -5.42 5.83
CA GLY A 9 -38.37 -5.38 5.38
C GLY A 9 -38.68 -6.35 4.22
N MET A 10 -37.88 -7.41 4.07
CA MET A 10 -37.97 -8.38 2.97
C MET A 10 -38.39 -9.77 3.47
N SER A 11 -38.94 -10.59 2.57
CA SER A 11 -39.14 -12.01 2.87
C SER A 11 -37.79 -12.75 2.85
N LYS A 12 -37.68 -13.83 3.64
CA LYS A 12 -36.51 -14.72 3.60
C LYS A 12 -36.26 -15.28 2.19
N LYS A 13 -37.34 -15.59 1.46
CA LYS A 13 -37.30 -16.08 0.07
C LYS A 13 -36.67 -15.05 -0.86
N THR A 14 -37.06 -13.78 -0.73
CA THR A 14 -36.46 -12.67 -1.50
C THR A 14 -34.97 -12.57 -1.18
N LEU A 15 -34.57 -12.61 0.08
CA LEU A 15 -33.16 -12.49 0.44
C LEU A 15 -32.29 -13.61 -0.16
N TYR A 16 -32.81 -14.84 -0.22
CA TYR A 16 -32.12 -15.97 -0.87
C TYR A 16 -32.05 -15.88 -2.40
N GLN A 17 -32.87 -15.04 -3.05
CA GLN A 17 -32.72 -14.78 -4.49
C GLN A 17 -31.49 -13.91 -4.79
N TRP A 18 -31.05 -13.11 -3.82
CA TRP A 18 -29.87 -12.23 -3.95
C TRP A 18 -28.61 -12.86 -3.37
N PHE A 19 -28.75 -13.67 -2.32
CA PHE A 19 -27.63 -14.30 -1.63
C PHE A 19 -27.92 -15.78 -1.38
N ASP A 20 -27.20 -16.64 -2.09
CA ASP A 20 -27.36 -18.10 -1.99
C ASP A 20 -27.15 -18.64 -0.57
N SER A 21 -26.38 -17.94 0.27
CA SER A 21 -26.13 -18.34 1.65
C SER A 21 -25.87 -17.15 2.57
N LYS A 22 -25.85 -17.43 3.89
CA LYS A 22 -25.38 -16.45 4.89
C LYS A 22 -23.92 -16.05 4.64
N GLN A 23 -23.11 -17.00 4.17
CA GLN A 23 -21.70 -16.77 3.87
C GLN A 23 -21.56 -15.82 2.68
N SER A 24 -22.28 -16.04 1.58
CA SER A 24 -22.21 -15.15 0.42
C SER A 24 -22.68 -13.73 0.76
N LEU A 25 -23.71 -13.58 1.60
CA LEU A 25 -24.10 -12.27 2.14
C LEU A 25 -22.95 -11.58 2.90
N TYR A 26 -22.22 -12.33 3.72
CA TYR A 26 -21.11 -11.80 4.52
C TYR A 26 -19.91 -11.40 3.65
N GLU A 27 -19.55 -12.25 2.69
CA GLU A 27 -18.49 -11.99 1.71
C GLU A 27 -18.78 -10.72 0.89
N ASN A 28 -20.01 -10.59 0.38
CA ASN A 28 -20.44 -9.38 -0.34
C ASN A 28 -20.38 -8.14 0.56
N LEU A 29 -20.85 -8.24 1.81
CA LEU A 29 -20.80 -7.13 2.76
C LEU A 29 -19.37 -6.66 3.02
N ILE A 30 -18.44 -7.58 3.28
CA ILE A 30 -17.03 -7.23 3.51
C ILE A 30 -16.39 -6.67 2.24
N SER A 31 -16.56 -7.34 1.10
CA SER A 31 -15.98 -6.90 -0.17
C SER A 31 -16.41 -5.47 -0.50
N ASP A 32 -17.71 -5.19 -0.44
CA ASP A 32 -18.26 -3.95 -0.98
C ASP A 32 -18.20 -2.79 0.01
N ARG A 33 -18.38 -3.07 1.30
CA ARG A 33 -18.44 -2.01 2.33
C ARG A 33 -17.14 -1.83 3.09
N LEU A 34 -16.29 -2.86 3.18
CA LEU A 34 -15.05 -2.80 3.96
C LEU A 34 -13.78 -2.78 3.11
N LEU A 35 -13.74 -3.50 1.99
CA LEU A 35 -12.51 -3.64 1.19
C LEU A 35 -12.48 -2.77 -0.06
N THR A 36 -13.64 -2.41 -0.60
CA THR A 36 -13.72 -1.53 -1.77
C THR A 36 -13.50 -0.09 -1.35
N ILE A 37 -12.47 0.53 -1.91
CA ILE A 37 -12.22 1.97 -1.83
C ILE A 37 -12.76 2.57 -3.12
N LYS A 38 -13.66 3.54 -3.01
CA LYS A 38 -14.33 4.17 -4.15
C LYS A 38 -13.62 5.42 -4.61
N THR A 39 -12.87 6.07 -3.73
CA THR A 39 -12.09 7.25 -4.06
C THR A 39 -10.93 6.87 -4.97
N PRO A 40 -10.92 7.35 -6.23
CA PRO A 40 -9.78 7.14 -7.10
C PRO A 40 -8.59 7.97 -6.61
N MET A 41 -7.39 7.56 -7.00
CA MET A 41 -6.21 8.41 -6.87
C MET A 41 -6.33 9.58 -7.85
N ASP A 42 -5.84 10.74 -7.45
CA ASP A 42 -5.89 11.96 -8.23
C ASP A 42 -4.92 11.91 -9.43
N ASP A 43 -5.46 12.20 -10.61
CA ASP A 43 -4.76 12.26 -11.89
C ASP A 43 -4.58 13.69 -12.41
N ALA A 44 -5.08 14.69 -11.67
CA ALA A 44 -4.96 16.08 -12.08
C ALA A 44 -3.49 16.53 -12.21
N PRO A 45 -3.17 17.42 -13.16
CA PRO A 45 -1.82 17.95 -13.32
C PRO A 45 -1.25 18.50 -11.99
N GLY A 46 0.01 18.18 -11.72
CA GLY A 46 0.70 18.61 -10.50
C GLY A 46 1.93 17.77 -10.19
N SER A 47 2.64 18.17 -9.14
CA SER A 47 3.72 17.39 -8.56
C SER A 47 3.21 16.08 -7.95
N ILE A 48 4.10 15.10 -7.79
CA ILE A 48 3.82 13.81 -7.14
C ILE A 48 3.32 14.04 -5.70
N ALA A 49 3.91 15.01 -5.00
CA ALA A 49 3.53 15.38 -3.65
C ALA A 49 2.09 15.90 -3.57
N GLU A 50 1.69 16.78 -4.50
CA GLU A 50 0.32 17.32 -4.55
C GLU A 50 -0.71 16.23 -4.87
N GLN A 51 -0.42 15.36 -5.86
CA GLN A 51 -1.29 14.24 -6.21
C GLN A 51 -1.46 13.27 -5.03
N LEU A 52 -0.37 12.89 -4.36
CA LEU A 52 -0.41 12.05 -3.16
C LEU A 52 -1.18 12.71 -2.02
N SER A 53 -0.94 14.01 -1.77
CA SER A 53 -1.60 14.74 -0.69
C SER A 53 -3.12 14.75 -0.89
N ARG A 54 -3.59 15.13 -2.07
CA ARG A 54 -5.03 15.14 -2.38
C ARG A 54 -5.65 13.75 -2.28
N SER A 55 -4.96 12.74 -2.84
CA SER A 55 -5.44 11.36 -2.85
C SER A 55 -5.51 10.74 -1.45
N LEU A 56 -4.44 10.85 -0.66
CA LEU A 56 -4.36 10.25 0.68
C LEU A 56 -5.28 10.94 1.68
N LYS A 57 -5.50 12.26 1.55
CA LYS A 57 -6.50 12.97 2.35
C LYS A 57 -7.92 12.51 2.01
N ALA A 58 -8.24 12.34 0.72
CA ALA A 58 -9.54 11.83 0.30
C ALA A 58 -9.74 10.36 0.73
N LEU A 59 -8.70 9.53 0.60
CA LEU A 59 -8.66 8.15 1.06
C LEU A 59 -8.86 8.06 2.58
N SER A 60 -8.19 8.92 3.36
CA SER A 60 -8.35 9.00 4.81
C SER A 60 -9.81 9.28 5.18
N ARG A 61 -10.44 10.26 4.54
CA ARG A 61 -11.84 10.60 4.79
C ARG A 61 -12.81 9.46 4.45
N GLU A 62 -12.55 8.69 3.38
CA GLU A 62 -13.35 7.51 3.05
C GLU A 62 -13.11 6.37 4.07
N PHE A 63 -11.86 6.14 4.46
CA PHE A 63 -11.48 5.06 5.35
C PHE A 63 -11.98 5.27 6.78
N MET A 64 -11.99 6.52 7.24
CA MET A 64 -12.42 6.92 8.59
C MET A 64 -13.94 7.12 8.72
N GLN A 65 -14.73 6.75 7.71
CA GLN A 65 -16.19 6.77 7.83
C GLN A 65 -16.65 5.86 8.97
N THR A 66 -17.48 6.39 9.88
CA THR A 66 -17.96 5.68 11.07
C THR A 66 -18.56 4.32 10.75
N GLU A 67 -19.37 4.22 9.68
CA GLU A 67 -19.97 2.94 9.26
C GLU A 67 -18.90 1.89 8.89
N ARG A 68 -17.85 2.32 8.18
CA ARG A 68 -16.75 1.45 7.75
C ARG A 68 -15.93 0.98 8.95
N LEU A 69 -15.60 1.88 9.87
CA LEU A 69 -14.88 1.56 11.10
C LEU A 69 -15.69 0.64 12.02
N CYS A 70 -17.00 0.87 12.16
CA CYS A 70 -17.90 -0.02 12.91
C CYS A 70 -17.97 -1.42 12.29
N LEU A 71 -18.02 -1.52 10.96
CA LEU A 71 -17.96 -2.80 10.27
C LEU A 71 -16.60 -3.47 10.49
N LEU A 72 -15.48 -2.75 10.34
CA LEU A 72 -14.14 -3.28 10.58
C LEU A 72 -14.00 -3.81 12.01
N ARG A 73 -14.44 -3.07 13.03
CA ARG A 73 -14.48 -3.52 14.43
C ARG A 73 -15.25 -4.83 14.59
N THR A 74 -16.44 -4.89 13.98
CA THR A 74 -17.30 -6.08 14.04
C THR A 74 -16.61 -7.28 13.39
N VAL A 75 -16.02 -7.10 12.21
CA VAL A 75 -15.27 -8.15 11.50
C VAL A 75 -14.08 -8.63 12.35
N ILE A 76 -13.29 -7.71 12.92
CA ILE A 76 -12.18 -8.05 13.81
C ILE A 76 -12.67 -8.88 15.01
N ALA A 77 -13.77 -8.49 15.65
CA ALA A 77 -14.32 -9.22 16.79
C ALA A 77 -14.75 -10.65 16.44
N GLU A 78 -15.30 -10.84 15.23
CA GLU A 78 -15.79 -12.13 14.73
C GLU A 78 -14.66 -13.06 14.22
N THR A 79 -13.45 -12.56 13.95
CA THR A 79 -12.29 -13.38 13.53
C THR A 79 -11.81 -14.39 14.58
N ARG A 80 -12.42 -14.40 15.76
CA ARG A 80 -12.31 -15.50 16.74
C ARG A 80 -12.84 -16.82 16.20
N ALA A 81 -13.83 -16.78 15.30
CA ALA A 81 -14.29 -17.95 14.57
C ALA A 81 -13.33 -18.27 13.41
N PRO A 82 -12.78 -19.50 13.30
CA PRO A 82 -11.83 -19.86 12.26
C PRO A 82 -12.37 -19.67 10.83
N GLU A 83 -13.65 -19.98 10.62
CA GLU A 83 -14.33 -19.83 9.33
C GLU A 83 -14.35 -18.37 8.87
N ILE A 84 -14.70 -17.45 9.78
CA ILE A 84 -14.71 -16.01 9.50
C ILE A 84 -13.30 -15.50 9.26
N ARG A 85 -12.32 -15.93 10.06
CA ARG A 85 -10.91 -15.58 9.86
C ARG A 85 -10.41 -15.98 8.48
N GLN A 86 -10.76 -17.18 8.03
CA GLN A 86 -10.37 -17.68 6.71
C GLN A 86 -11.00 -16.85 5.59
N ILE A 87 -12.31 -16.57 5.66
CA ILE A 87 -13.02 -15.74 4.68
C ILE A 87 -12.38 -14.34 4.61
N VAL A 88 -12.15 -13.71 5.77
CA VAL A 88 -11.54 -12.39 5.86
C VAL A 88 -10.13 -12.41 5.25
N GLY A 89 -9.30 -13.37 5.62
CA GLY A 89 -7.93 -13.51 5.08
C GLY A 89 -7.92 -13.59 3.56
N GLN A 90 -8.73 -14.48 2.99
CA GLN A 90 -8.84 -14.64 1.52
C GLN A 90 -9.31 -13.36 0.82
N LEU A 91 -10.30 -12.67 1.39
CA LEU A 91 -10.80 -11.42 0.83
C LEU A 91 -9.76 -10.31 0.86
N PHE A 92 -8.98 -10.20 1.94
CA PHE A 92 -7.89 -9.22 2.04
C PHE A 92 -6.78 -9.53 1.04
N GLU A 93 -6.35 -10.79 0.92
CA GLU A 93 -5.35 -11.21 -0.08
C GLU A 93 -5.76 -10.84 -1.51
N MET A 94 -7.02 -11.11 -1.87
CA MET A 94 -7.54 -10.79 -3.20
C MET A 94 -7.64 -9.29 -3.47
N LYS A 95 -8.06 -8.49 -2.47
CA LYS A 95 -8.35 -7.05 -2.67
C LYS A 95 -7.13 -6.16 -2.48
N CYS A 96 -6.13 -6.58 -1.71
CA CYS A 96 -4.91 -5.80 -1.47
C CYS A 96 -4.14 -5.53 -2.78
N ALA A 97 -4.15 -6.49 -3.71
CA ALA A 97 -3.57 -6.32 -5.05
C ALA A 97 -4.21 -5.18 -5.87
N SER A 98 -5.48 -4.86 -5.59
CA SER A 98 -6.28 -3.82 -6.27
C SER A 98 -6.34 -2.50 -5.49
N PHE A 99 -5.51 -2.32 -4.47
CA PHE A 99 -5.53 -1.13 -3.65
C PHE A 99 -5.15 0.11 -4.48
N PRO A 100 -5.96 1.20 -4.49
CA PRO A 100 -5.73 2.34 -5.40
C PRO A 100 -4.34 2.97 -5.31
N LEU A 101 -3.79 3.07 -4.09
CA LEU A 101 -2.45 3.61 -3.87
C LEU A 101 -1.37 2.78 -4.57
N ARG A 102 -1.49 1.44 -4.51
CA ARG A 102 -0.57 0.50 -5.15
C ARG A 102 -0.61 0.68 -6.67
N THR A 103 -1.80 0.66 -7.25
CA THR A 103 -2.00 0.84 -8.70
C THR A 103 -1.39 2.15 -9.16
N TRP A 104 -1.62 3.24 -8.43
CA TRP A 104 -1.05 4.54 -8.76
C TRP A 104 0.47 4.56 -8.66
N LEU A 105 1.09 3.93 -7.66
CA LEU A 105 2.54 3.81 -7.56
C LEU A 105 3.13 3.02 -8.76
N VAL A 106 2.46 1.95 -9.20
CA VAL A 106 2.86 1.21 -10.41
C VAL A 106 2.84 2.12 -11.64
N GLU A 107 1.79 2.91 -11.82
CA GLU A 107 1.65 3.84 -12.94
C GLU A 107 2.73 4.93 -12.91
N GLN A 108 2.99 5.53 -11.74
CA GLN A 108 4.03 6.55 -11.62
C GLN A 108 5.44 6.00 -11.86
N ARG A 109 5.69 4.74 -11.49
CA ARG A 109 6.94 4.03 -11.82
C ARG A 109 7.06 3.80 -13.32
N ALA A 110 5.99 3.37 -13.98
CA ALA A 110 5.97 3.18 -15.43
C ALA A 110 6.22 4.49 -16.21
N LEU A 111 5.78 5.63 -15.65
CA LEU A 111 6.06 6.97 -16.17
C LEU A 111 7.45 7.51 -15.80
N ASN A 112 8.29 6.73 -15.12
CA ASN A 112 9.61 7.13 -14.59
C ASN A 112 9.56 8.38 -13.68
N ARG A 113 8.42 8.65 -13.05
CA ARG A 113 8.24 9.75 -12.09
C ARG A 113 8.72 9.39 -10.69
N ILE A 114 8.67 8.10 -10.34
CA ILE A 114 9.21 7.56 -9.10
C ILE A 114 10.12 6.37 -9.39
N ILE A 115 11.11 6.16 -8.53
CA ILE A 115 11.98 4.98 -8.57
C ILE A 115 11.73 4.21 -7.28
N CYS A 116 11.08 3.06 -7.40
CA CYS A 116 10.71 2.24 -6.26
C CYS A 116 11.00 0.78 -6.60
N GLU A 117 11.81 0.10 -5.80
CA GLU A 117 12.19 -1.29 -6.05
C GLU A 117 11.02 -2.23 -5.75
N ASP A 118 10.54 -2.19 -4.50
CA ASP A 118 9.40 -2.96 -4.01
C ASP A 118 8.18 -2.06 -3.81
N ILE A 119 7.23 -2.13 -4.75
CA ILE A 119 6.00 -1.32 -4.72
C ILE A 119 5.09 -1.75 -3.57
N ASP A 120 5.07 -3.03 -3.23
CA ASP A 120 4.17 -3.56 -2.20
C ASP A 120 4.64 -3.06 -0.83
N GLU A 121 5.95 -3.18 -0.54
CA GLU A 121 6.56 -2.64 0.67
C GLU A 121 6.34 -1.13 0.81
N LYS A 122 6.57 -0.35 -0.25
CA LYS A 122 6.37 1.11 -0.21
C LYS A 122 4.91 1.50 -0.02
N THR A 123 3.98 0.72 -0.60
CA THR A 123 2.55 0.92 -0.39
C THR A 123 2.20 0.74 1.09
N ASP A 124 2.66 -0.37 1.70
CA ASP A 124 2.40 -0.69 3.10
C ASP A 124 3.01 0.34 4.05
N LEU A 125 4.24 0.79 3.77
CA LEU A 125 4.90 1.84 4.54
C LEU A 125 4.12 3.15 4.50
N LEU A 126 3.75 3.61 3.30
CA LEU A 126 3.01 4.86 3.14
C LEU A 126 1.62 4.78 3.77
N PHE A 127 0.92 3.66 3.61
CA PHE A 127 -0.37 3.42 4.25
C PHE A 127 -0.24 3.39 5.78
N GLY A 128 0.76 2.70 6.33
CA GLY A 128 1.00 2.61 7.76
C GLY A 128 1.31 3.96 8.41
N MET A 129 2.15 4.79 7.77
CA MET A 129 2.50 6.12 8.25
C MET A 129 1.32 7.10 8.22
N THR A 130 0.47 7.00 7.19
CA THR A 130 -0.65 7.92 7.00
C THR A 130 -1.87 7.50 7.81
N LEU A 131 -2.30 6.25 7.70
CA LEU A 131 -3.58 5.77 8.24
C LEU A 131 -3.43 4.88 9.47
N GLY A 132 -2.30 4.19 9.66
CA GLY A 132 -2.15 3.12 10.63
C GLY A 132 -2.54 3.50 12.07
N LEU A 133 -1.88 4.50 12.65
CA LEU A 133 -2.17 4.91 14.03
C LEU A 133 -3.54 5.57 14.18
N MET A 134 -4.02 6.28 13.15
CA MET A 134 -5.36 6.88 13.15
C MET A 134 -6.43 5.80 13.19
N THR A 135 -6.33 4.79 12.33
CA THR A 135 -7.23 3.64 12.32
C THR A 135 -7.20 2.92 13.66
N LEU A 136 -6.02 2.66 14.23
CA LEU A 136 -5.93 1.98 15.52
C LEU A 136 -6.59 2.78 16.65
N GLY A 137 -6.37 4.10 16.68
CA GLY A 137 -7.02 5.00 17.62
C GLY A 137 -8.53 4.97 17.49
N GLU A 138 -9.00 5.08 16.25
CA GLU A 138 -10.41 5.00 15.90
C GLU A 138 -11.01 3.65 16.25
N LEU A 139 -10.31 2.52 16.11
CA LEU A 139 -10.82 1.18 16.45
C LEU A 139 -10.91 0.94 17.96
N THR A 140 -9.96 1.49 18.72
CA THR A 140 -9.85 1.30 20.18
C THR A 140 -10.63 2.33 21.00
N GLY A 141 -11.09 3.41 20.38
CA GLY A 141 -11.75 4.53 21.08
C GLY A 141 -10.80 5.34 21.96
N GLY A 142 -9.49 5.20 21.73
CA GLY A 142 -8.44 5.64 22.65
C GLY A 142 -7.60 6.84 22.18
N CYS A 143 -7.67 7.26 20.92
CA CYS A 143 -6.94 8.44 20.48
C CYS A 143 -7.83 9.69 20.53
N ALA A 144 -7.30 10.76 21.11
CA ALA A 144 -7.89 12.09 21.04
C ALA A 144 -8.29 12.38 19.58
N ASN A 145 -9.53 12.84 19.37
CA ASN A 145 -10.05 13.26 18.08
C ASN A 145 -9.07 14.25 17.45
N ARG A 146 -8.17 13.78 16.58
CA ARG A 146 -7.37 14.66 15.74
C ARG A 146 -8.36 15.44 14.91
N THR A 147 -8.22 16.75 14.94
CA THR A 147 -8.95 17.63 14.02
C THR A 147 -8.59 17.26 12.58
N GLU A 148 -9.48 17.54 11.62
CA GLU A 148 -9.20 17.31 10.20
C GLU A 148 -7.89 17.98 9.76
N LEU A 149 -7.57 19.14 10.32
CA LEU A 149 -6.32 19.85 10.07
C LEU A 149 -5.08 19.07 10.52
N GLU A 150 -5.12 18.49 11.73
CA GLU A 150 -4.00 17.69 12.26
C GLU A 150 -3.82 16.37 11.47
N GLN A 151 -4.91 15.80 10.97
CA GLN A 151 -4.85 14.62 10.09
C GLN A 151 -4.21 14.98 8.75
N ASP A 152 -4.65 16.09 8.14
CA ASP A 152 -4.11 16.56 6.87
C ASP A 152 -2.60 16.89 6.99
N GLN A 153 -2.18 17.53 8.09
CA GLN A 153 -0.77 17.80 8.38
C GLN A 153 0.05 16.53 8.57
N LEU A 154 -0.49 15.52 9.26
CA LEU A 154 0.18 14.24 9.43
C LEU A 154 0.41 13.56 8.07
N ILE A 155 -0.60 13.59 7.20
CA ILE A 155 -0.52 13.01 5.85
C ILE A 155 0.55 13.74 5.03
N ASP A 156 0.54 15.07 5.02
CA ASP A 156 1.55 15.86 4.29
C ASP A 156 2.96 15.58 4.80
N HIS A 157 3.13 15.45 6.13
CA HIS A 157 4.42 15.11 6.71
C HIS A 157 4.87 13.70 6.30
N ALA A 158 3.98 12.70 6.38
CA ALA A 158 4.28 11.33 5.96
C ALA A 158 4.68 11.25 4.47
N ILE A 159 4.02 12.02 3.60
CA ILE A 159 4.37 12.12 2.18
C ILE A 159 5.77 12.70 2.00
N SER A 160 6.12 13.77 2.73
CA SER A 160 7.45 14.37 2.61
C SER A 160 8.56 13.40 3.03
N VAL A 161 8.36 12.66 4.12
CA VAL A 161 9.29 11.61 4.59
C VAL A 161 9.41 10.49 3.54
N PHE A 162 8.27 10.05 2.98
CA PHE A 162 8.23 9.00 1.97
C PHE A 162 8.97 9.39 0.68
N LEU A 163 8.68 10.58 0.14
CA LEU A 163 9.31 11.08 -1.09
C LEU A 163 10.81 11.30 -0.90
N TYR A 164 11.21 11.84 0.25
CA TYR A 164 12.63 11.96 0.59
C TYR A 164 13.33 10.59 0.66
N GLY A 165 12.69 9.59 1.28
CA GLY A 165 13.21 8.24 1.36
C GLY A 165 13.39 7.58 0.00
N ILE A 166 12.46 7.81 -0.94
CA ILE A 166 12.55 7.32 -2.32
C ILE A 166 13.71 8.00 -3.07
N ASP A 167 13.85 9.32 -2.95
CA ASP A 167 14.90 10.09 -3.64
C ASP A 167 16.32 9.72 -3.16
N GLN A 168 16.47 9.42 -1.87
CA GLN A 168 17.75 8.96 -1.31
C GLN A 168 18.17 7.57 -1.83
N GLN A 169 17.22 6.67 -2.12
CA GLN A 169 17.54 5.37 -2.72
C GLN A 169 18.13 5.51 -4.13
N VAL A 170 17.68 6.52 -4.89
CA VAL A 170 18.25 6.87 -6.20
C VAL A 170 19.69 7.36 -6.07
N SER A 171 19.93 8.26 -5.10
CA SER A 171 21.26 8.82 -4.86
C SER A 171 22.26 7.76 -4.37
N ALA A 172 21.84 6.87 -3.47
CA ALA A 172 22.68 5.79 -2.96
C ALA A 172 23.01 4.74 -4.05
N ARG A 173 22.04 4.40 -4.92
CA ARG A 173 22.27 3.46 -6.02
C ARG A 173 23.24 4.00 -7.07
N ASN A 174 23.09 5.27 -7.45
CA ASN A 174 24.02 5.92 -8.37
C ASN A 174 25.45 5.99 -7.80
N GLN A 175 25.62 6.13 -6.48
CA GLN A 175 26.94 6.12 -5.85
C GLN A 175 27.57 4.71 -5.83
N ILE A 176 26.77 3.65 -5.63
CA ILE A 176 27.25 2.26 -5.67
C ILE A 176 27.67 1.87 -7.09
N ASP A 177 26.87 2.22 -8.11
CA ASP A 177 27.17 1.92 -9.52
C ASP A 177 28.43 2.67 -9.99
N THR A 178 28.65 3.90 -9.52
CA THR A 178 29.88 4.67 -9.80
C THR A 178 31.12 4.03 -9.15
N HIS A 179 31.00 3.50 -7.93
CA HIS A 179 32.10 2.79 -7.26
C HIS A 179 32.37 1.40 -7.85
N ALA A 180 31.35 0.70 -8.37
CA ALA A 180 31.51 -0.58 -9.04
C ALA A 180 32.26 -0.44 -10.38
N LEU A 181 31.95 0.59 -11.17
CA LEU A 181 32.65 0.91 -12.42
C LEU A 181 34.11 1.33 -12.19
N ALA A 182 34.38 2.10 -11.13
CA ALA A 182 35.76 2.47 -10.76
C ALA A 182 36.63 1.24 -10.38
N HIS A 183 36.03 0.21 -9.76
CA HIS A 183 36.73 -1.02 -9.40
C HIS A 183 36.87 -2.04 -10.55
N GLU A 184 36.15 -1.88 -11.66
CA GLU A 184 36.38 -2.64 -12.90
C GLU A 184 37.50 -2.01 -13.75
N ASP A 185 37.59 -0.68 -13.81
CA ASP A 185 38.67 0.01 -14.51
C ASP A 185 40.04 -0.23 -13.85
N GLU A 186 40.12 -0.22 -12.50
CA GLU A 186 41.37 -0.57 -11.80
C GLU A 186 41.79 -2.03 -11.99
N ARG A 187 40.82 -2.96 -12.10
CA ARG A 187 41.11 -4.38 -12.40
C ARG A 187 41.57 -4.59 -13.83
N ASN A 188 41.03 -3.86 -14.80
CA ASN A 188 41.46 -3.90 -16.19
C ASN A 188 42.85 -3.25 -16.40
N LEU A 189 43.15 -2.16 -15.70
CA LEU A 189 44.49 -1.54 -15.71
C LEU A 189 45.56 -2.46 -15.07
N THR A 190 45.21 -3.20 -14.02
CA THR A 190 46.13 -4.17 -13.38
C THR A 190 46.37 -5.41 -14.25
N PHE A 191 45.39 -5.84 -15.04
CA PHE A 191 45.55 -6.95 -16.00
C PHE A 191 46.36 -6.57 -17.25
N ALA A 192 46.23 -5.34 -17.75
CA ALA A 192 47.04 -4.84 -18.86
C ALA A 192 48.53 -4.76 -18.51
N HIS A 193 48.88 -4.46 -17.25
CA HIS A 193 50.29 -4.39 -16.82
C HIS A 193 50.93 -5.75 -16.56
N ARG A 194 50.14 -6.80 -16.31
CA ARG A 194 50.64 -8.18 -16.15
C ARG A 194 50.89 -8.92 -17.47
N SER A 195 50.27 -8.49 -18.57
CA SER A 195 50.44 -9.14 -19.87
C SER A 195 51.73 -8.76 -20.62
N HIS A 196 52.50 -7.78 -20.12
CA HIS A 196 53.77 -7.36 -20.74
C HIS A 196 55.04 -7.94 -20.09
N VAL A 197 54.93 -8.75 -19.03
CA VAL A 197 56.09 -9.28 -18.29
C VAL A 197 56.39 -10.75 -18.60
N THR A 198 55.55 -11.44 -19.37
CA THR A 198 55.67 -12.89 -19.62
C THR A 198 56.32 -13.26 -20.95
N ASP A 199 57.18 -12.41 -21.52
CA ASP A 199 57.80 -12.69 -22.84
C ASP A 199 59.32 -12.47 -22.88
N ILE A 200 60.00 -12.54 -21.73
CA ILE A 200 61.47 -12.53 -21.67
C ILE A 200 61.93 -13.52 -20.61
N GLN A 201 61.88 -14.83 -20.92
CA GLN A 201 62.79 -15.84 -20.35
C GLN A 201 62.55 -17.21 -20.99
N GLU A 202 62.91 -17.36 -22.26
CA GLU A 202 63.20 -18.68 -22.84
C GLU A 202 64.20 -18.53 -24.00
N THR A 203 65.47 -18.27 -23.66
CA THR A 203 66.59 -18.60 -24.57
C THR A 203 67.89 -18.78 -23.78
N VAL A 204 68.57 -19.88 -24.11
CA VAL A 204 69.91 -20.37 -23.70
C VAL A 204 69.95 -21.32 -22.52
#